data_AF-A0A317KT70-F1
#
_entry.id   AF-A0A317KT70-F1
#
_cell.length_a   1.000
_cell.length_b   1.000
_cell.length_c   1.000
_cell.angle_alpha   90.00
_cell.angle_beta   90.00
_cell.angle_gamma   90.00
#
_symmetry.space_group_name_H-M   'P 1'
#
loop_
_entity.id
_entity.type
_entity.pdbx_description
1 polymer ?
#
loop_
_entity_poly.entity_id
_entity_poly.type
_entity_poly.pdbx_seq_one_letter_code
_entity_poly.pdbx_strand_id
1 'polypeptide(L)'
;MTEVRDAAADGAEPAGPAPEDEPRQRWHDRARAWLRRLKPVGPPTGRWLAGVLAAVVTTAVTAWLLAWGLLPGSPPSPPPDDPDALPFTIAVRTEHDETDGWVVAAPLAEIPARPGWRDDWSPWVREANAVPASRLGVSFTVQGVSEAQVTLTDLRVRVAARRPALRGVFAVPGGGGPSAYRWVDADLDEDPPVLHAGMFTEGEGSVPAHERREIRFPYRVSLTDAETFLVVGHTERCDCEWRVELDWASQGRTGTVTIDDAGRPFRVTGIAGAHTDCFTSPEDIEECRPR
;
A
#
# COMPACT_ATOMS: atom_id res chain seq x y z
N MET A 1 -4.10 -72.96 -23.71
CA MET A 1 -4.68 -73.02 -22.35
C MET A 1 -5.15 -71.61 -22.04
N THR A 2 -6.38 -71.28 -22.46
CA THR A 2 -7.54 -71.03 -21.58
C THR A 2 -7.29 -69.79 -20.71
N GLU A 3 -8.07 -68.71 -20.73
CA GLU A 3 -9.52 -68.62 -20.87
C GLU A 3 -9.88 -67.14 -21.15
N VAL A 4 -10.80 -66.95 -22.10
CA VAL A 4 -11.52 -65.70 -22.36
C VAL A 4 -12.59 -65.54 -21.27
N ARG A 5 -12.73 -64.35 -20.70
CA ARG A 5 -13.93 -63.98 -19.95
C ARG A 5 -14.39 -62.57 -20.32
N ASP A 6 -15.54 -62.56 -20.99
CA ASP A 6 -16.38 -61.42 -21.33
C ASP A 6 -16.93 -60.71 -20.08
N ALA A 7 -17.07 -59.39 -20.17
CA ALA A 7 -18.19 -58.60 -19.63
C ALA A 7 -18.12 -57.21 -20.28
N ALA A 8 -18.88 -56.99 -21.35
CA ALA A 8 -20.24 -56.44 -21.33
C ALA A 8 -20.24 -54.91 -21.40
N ALA A 9 -20.66 -54.43 -22.57
CA ALA A 9 -21.01 -53.05 -22.84
C ALA A 9 -22.35 -52.71 -22.19
N ASP A 10 -22.41 -51.55 -21.55
CA ASP A 10 -23.61 -50.76 -21.30
C ASP A 10 -23.16 -49.30 -21.47
N GLY A 11 -23.76 -48.48 -22.33
CA GLY A 11 -25.20 -48.29 -22.45
C GLY A 11 -25.45 -46.85 -22.03
N ALA A 12 -25.39 -45.93 -23.00
CA ALA A 12 -25.79 -44.55 -22.79
C ALA A 12 -27.31 -44.49 -22.58
N GLU A 13 -27.74 -43.91 -21.47
CA GLU A 13 -29.13 -43.56 -21.19
C GLU A 13 -29.19 -42.24 -20.39
N PRO A 14 -30.33 -41.52 -20.37
CA PRO A 14 -30.38 -40.12 -20.75
C PRO A 14 -30.47 -39.17 -19.55
N ALA A 15 -30.27 -37.89 -19.84
CA ALA A 15 -30.49 -36.79 -18.92
C ALA A 15 -31.92 -36.85 -18.32
N GLY A 16 -31.99 -37.07 -17.01
CA GLY A 16 -33.23 -36.91 -16.24
C GLY A 16 -33.71 -35.45 -16.26
N PRO A 17 -35.03 -35.23 -16.16
CA PRO A 17 -35.61 -33.90 -16.26
C PRO A 17 -35.15 -32.99 -15.12
N ALA A 18 -34.91 -31.72 -15.45
CA ALA A 18 -34.65 -30.67 -14.48
C ALA A 18 -35.85 -30.51 -13.52
N PRO A 19 -35.64 -30.43 -12.20
CA PRO A 19 -36.73 -30.18 -11.27
C PRO A 19 -37.31 -28.77 -11.46
N GLU A 20 -38.64 -28.75 -11.50
CA GLU A 20 -39.52 -27.63 -11.84
C GLU A 20 -39.43 -26.47 -10.83
N ASP A 21 -39.57 -25.24 -11.37
CA ASP A 21 -39.66 -23.95 -10.69
C ASP A 21 -40.95 -23.80 -9.84
N GLU A 22 -41.11 -24.60 -8.78
CA GLU A 22 -42.33 -24.57 -7.95
C GLU A 22 -42.41 -23.60 -6.74
N PRO A 23 -41.37 -22.89 -6.25
CA PRO A 23 -41.57 -21.97 -5.12
C PRO A 23 -41.95 -20.54 -5.51
N ARG A 24 -41.73 -20.11 -6.77
CA ARG A 24 -41.88 -18.70 -7.18
C ARG A 24 -43.30 -18.32 -7.62
N GLN A 25 -44.09 -19.23 -8.19
CA GLN A 25 -45.45 -18.89 -8.67
C GLN A 25 -46.47 -18.68 -7.54
N ARG A 26 -46.33 -19.39 -6.40
CA ARG A 26 -47.29 -19.32 -5.28
C ARG A 26 -47.34 -17.95 -4.58
N TRP A 27 -46.29 -17.14 -4.72
CA TRP A 27 -46.20 -15.79 -4.13
C TRP A 27 -46.93 -14.73 -4.97
N HIS A 28 -46.88 -14.85 -6.30
CA HIS A 28 -47.49 -13.88 -7.22
C HIS A 28 -49.02 -13.96 -7.28
N ASP A 29 -49.61 -15.10 -6.93
CA ASP A 29 -51.07 -15.27 -6.94
C ASP A 29 -51.74 -14.76 -5.66
N ARG A 30 -51.05 -14.79 -4.52
CA ARG A 30 -51.54 -14.19 -3.27
C ARG A 30 -51.48 -12.67 -3.27
N ALA A 31 -50.48 -12.08 -3.92
CA ALA A 31 -50.35 -10.62 -4.04
C ALA A 31 -51.43 -9.98 -4.93
N ARG A 32 -51.83 -10.67 -6.02
CA ARG A 32 -52.85 -10.16 -6.97
C ARG A 32 -54.28 -10.21 -6.42
N ALA A 33 -54.58 -11.10 -5.48
CA ALA A 33 -55.89 -11.18 -4.82
C ALA A 33 -56.09 -10.06 -3.77
N TRP A 34 -55.00 -9.55 -3.18
CA TRP A 34 -55.06 -8.49 -2.17
C TRP A 34 -55.31 -7.11 -2.79
N LEU A 35 -54.76 -6.85 -3.98
CA LEU A 35 -54.88 -5.55 -4.68
C LEU A 35 -56.23 -5.30 -5.38
N ARG A 36 -57.17 -6.26 -5.38
CA ARG A 36 -58.52 -6.08 -5.97
C ARG A 36 -59.59 -5.63 -4.97
N ARG A 37 -59.24 -5.41 -3.69
CA ARG A 37 -60.19 -5.02 -2.63
C ARG A 37 -60.18 -3.53 -2.24
N LEU A 38 -59.52 -2.67 -3.02
CA LEU A 38 -59.57 -1.23 -2.82
C LEU A 38 -60.18 -0.54 -4.05
N LYS A 39 -61.51 -0.46 -4.06
CA LYS A 39 -62.24 0.54 -4.85
C LYS A 39 -62.90 1.52 -3.88
N PRO A 40 -62.66 2.83 -3.96
CA PRO A 40 -63.57 3.81 -3.41
C PRO A 40 -64.73 4.05 -4.39
N VAL A 41 -65.95 3.99 -3.88
CA VAL A 41 -67.20 4.41 -4.53
C VAL A 41 -67.60 5.75 -3.89
N GLY A 42 -67.79 6.82 -4.69
CA GLY A 42 -68.36 8.10 -4.22
C GLY A 42 -68.14 9.28 -5.19
N PRO A 43 -69.09 10.25 -5.29
CA PRO A 43 -69.31 11.11 -6.48
C PRO A 43 -68.47 12.41 -6.52
N PRO A 44 -68.47 13.17 -7.63
CA PRO A 44 -67.45 14.19 -7.91
C PRO A 44 -67.91 15.60 -7.53
N THR A 45 -67.46 16.14 -6.40
CA THR A 45 -67.46 17.60 -6.17
C THR A 45 -66.27 18.00 -5.29
N GLY A 46 -65.49 18.99 -5.74
CA GLY A 46 -64.44 19.63 -4.93
C GLY A 46 -62.98 19.39 -5.33
N ARG A 47 -62.59 19.60 -6.60
CA ARG A 47 -61.20 19.41 -7.08
C ARG A 47 -60.26 20.62 -6.94
N TRP A 48 -60.63 21.71 -6.27
CA TRP A 48 -59.80 22.94 -6.26
C TRP A 48 -59.07 23.28 -4.96
N LEU A 49 -59.26 22.55 -3.85
CA LEU A 49 -58.52 22.79 -2.59
C LEU A 49 -57.47 21.70 -2.27
N ALA A 50 -57.46 20.57 -2.98
CA ALA A 50 -56.53 19.46 -2.70
C ALA A 50 -55.11 19.65 -3.28
N GLY A 51 -54.95 20.50 -4.31
CA GLY A 51 -53.65 20.69 -4.98
C GLY A 51 -52.62 21.46 -4.14
N VAL A 52 -53.06 22.42 -3.33
CA VAL A 52 -52.15 23.29 -2.55
C VAL A 52 -51.67 22.58 -1.27
N LEU A 53 -52.52 21.75 -0.65
CA LEU A 53 -52.13 20.96 0.53
C LEU A 53 -51.15 19.83 0.19
N ALA A 54 -51.21 19.26 -1.02
CA ALA A 54 -50.30 18.20 -1.44
C ALA A 54 -48.85 18.68 -1.65
N ALA A 55 -48.63 19.95 -2.03
CA ALA A 55 -47.29 20.50 -2.28
C ALA A 55 -46.56 20.93 -1.00
N VAL A 56 -47.29 21.40 0.03
CA VAL A 56 -46.68 21.83 1.31
C VAL A 56 -46.34 20.63 2.20
N VAL A 57 -47.16 19.57 2.16
CA VAL A 57 -46.91 18.34 2.93
C VAL A 57 -45.71 17.58 2.37
N THR A 58 -45.48 17.58 1.05
CA THR A 58 -44.30 16.92 0.47
C THR A 58 -42.99 17.60 0.85
N THR A 59 -42.91 18.95 0.86
CA THR A 59 -41.71 19.68 1.28
C THR A 59 -41.41 19.53 2.76
N ALA A 60 -42.45 19.48 3.61
CA ALA A 60 -42.27 19.28 5.05
C ALA A 60 -41.79 17.86 5.35
N VAL A 61 -42.34 16.85 4.67
CA VAL A 61 -41.94 15.45 4.84
C VAL A 61 -40.54 15.18 4.31
N THR A 62 -40.12 15.74 3.18
CA THR A 62 -38.74 15.58 2.69
C THR A 62 -37.72 16.28 3.58
N ALA A 63 -38.00 17.48 4.08
CA ALA A 63 -37.13 18.15 5.05
C ALA A 63 -37.03 17.36 6.37
N TRP A 64 -38.14 16.77 6.82
CA TRP A 64 -38.17 15.93 8.02
C TRP A 64 -37.40 14.61 7.82
N LEU A 65 -37.53 13.98 6.64
CA LEU A 65 -36.79 12.75 6.29
C LEU A 65 -35.29 12.98 6.10
N LEU A 66 -34.88 14.14 5.56
CA LEU A 66 -33.46 14.54 5.49
C LEU A 66 -32.90 14.85 6.88
N ALA A 67 -33.64 15.54 7.74
CA ALA A 67 -33.23 15.83 9.12
C ALA A 67 -33.10 14.56 9.98
N TRP A 68 -33.80 13.48 9.63
CA TRP A 68 -33.80 12.20 10.36
C TRP A 68 -32.96 11.10 9.68
N GLY A 69 -32.21 11.42 8.61
CA GLY A 69 -31.32 10.47 7.94
C GLY A 69 -32.02 9.29 7.25
N LEU A 70 -33.32 9.42 6.96
CA LEU A 70 -34.13 8.39 6.29
C LEU A 70 -34.08 8.51 4.75
N LEU A 71 -33.46 9.56 4.23
CA LEU A 71 -33.03 9.67 2.83
C LEU A 71 -31.50 9.68 2.80
N PRO A 72 -30.86 8.96 1.86
CA PRO A 72 -29.43 9.12 1.63
C PRO A 72 -29.18 10.59 1.26
N GLY A 73 -28.38 11.29 2.07
CA GLY A 73 -27.90 12.62 1.70
C GLY A 73 -27.27 12.55 0.33
N SER A 74 -27.40 13.61 -0.47
CA SER A 74 -26.67 13.71 -1.73
C SER A 74 -25.22 13.33 -1.48
N PRO A 75 -24.63 12.40 -2.26
CA PRO A 75 -23.22 12.08 -2.08
C PRO A 75 -22.44 13.40 -2.13
N PRO A 76 -21.42 13.57 -1.27
CA PRO A 76 -20.60 14.78 -1.30
C PRO A 76 -20.18 15.01 -2.75
N SER A 77 -20.41 16.23 -3.25
CA SER A 77 -19.96 16.59 -4.59
C SER A 77 -18.48 16.23 -4.70
N PRO A 78 -18.04 15.60 -5.80
CA PRO A 78 -16.61 15.36 -6.00
C PRO A 78 -15.89 16.70 -5.81
N PRO A 79 -14.72 16.70 -5.13
CA PRO A 79 -13.95 17.91 -4.96
C PRO A 79 -13.73 18.58 -6.34
N PRO A 80 -13.70 19.92 -6.41
CA PRO A 80 -13.44 20.61 -7.67
C PRO A 80 -12.18 20.04 -8.32
N ASP A 81 -12.19 19.92 -9.65
CA ASP A 81 -11.05 19.50 -10.47
C ASP A 81 -9.89 20.48 -10.23
N ASP A 82 -9.10 20.25 -9.18
CA ASP A 82 -7.85 20.95 -8.95
C ASP A 82 -6.91 20.51 -10.08
N PRO A 83 -6.55 21.41 -11.02
CA PRO A 83 -5.71 21.06 -12.16
C PRO A 83 -4.31 20.62 -11.71
N ASP A 84 -3.90 20.96 -10.49
CA ASP A 84 -2.61 20.61 -9.91
C ASP A 84 -2.68 19.34 -9.05
N ALA A 85 -3.87 18.83 -8.74
CA ALA A 85 -4.01 17.57 -8.01
C ALA A 85 -3.43 16.40 -8.82
N LEU A 86 -2.69 15.55 -8.11
CA LEU A 86 -2.16 14.30 -8.68
C LEU A 86 -3.32 13.33 -8.96
N PRO A 87 -3.27 12.57 -10.07
CA PRO A 87 -4.31 11.59 -10.39
C PRO A 87 -4.21 10.30 -9.56
N PHE A 88 -3.38 10.30 -8.51
CA PHE A 88 -3.11 9.17 -7.62
C PHE A 88 -2.64 9.67 -6.25
N THR A 89 -2.69 8.79 -5.25
CA THR A 89 -2.07 8.98 -3.93
C THR A 89 -0.78 8.17 -3.84
N ILE A 90 0.09 8.58 -2.91
CA ILE A 90 1.30 7.84 -2.54
C ILE A 90 1.31 7.67 -1.03
N ALA A 91 1.42 6.43 -0.56
CA ALA A 91 1.69 6.11 0.84
C ALA A 91 3.13 5.63 0.97
N VAL A 92 3.92 6.26 1.84
CA VAL A 92 5.37 5.99 1.98
C VAL A 92 5.66 5.39 3.35
N ARG A 93 6.56 4.41 3.39
CA ARG A 93 7.12 3.83 4.61
C ARG A 93 8.62 3.62 4.45
N THR A 94 9.38 4.02 5.46
CA THR A 94 10.81 3.67 5.55
C THR A 94 10.96 2.30 6.19
N GLU A 95 11.84 1.48 5.63
CA GLU A 95 12.15 0.13 6.07
C GLU A 95 13.65 0.06 6.31
N HIS A 96 14.06 -0.24 7.54
CA HIS A 96 15.46 -0.41 7.89
C HIS A 96 15.60 -1.75 8.60
N ASP A 97 16.46 -2.60 8.07
CA ASP A 97 16.79 -3.87 8.70
C ASP A 97 17.70 -3.57 9.89
N GLU A 98 17.33 -4.03 11.08
CA GLU A 98 18.11 -3.76 12.29
C GLU A 98 19.55 -4.29 12.16
N THR A 99 19.79 -5.28 11.29
CA THR A 99 21.12 -5.82 11.03
C THR A 99 22.01 -4.96 10.17
N ASP A 100 21.46 -3.95 9.51
CA ASP A 100 22.24 -2.89 8.88
C ASP A 100 22.77 -1.88 9.91
N GLY A 101 22.11 -1.79 11.06
CA GLY A 101 22.53 -1.01 12.21
C GLY A 101 22.46 0.50 12.00
N TRP A 102 22.97 1.25 12.97
CA TRP A 102 22.94 2.70 12.97
C TRP A 102 24.31 3.30 13.29
N VAL A 103 24.57 4.51 12.79
CA VAL A 103 25.71 5.32 13.23
C VAL A 103 25.22 6.47 14.11
N VAL A 104 25.84 6.61 15.27
CA VAL A 104 25.63 7.74 16.17
C VAL A 104 26.85 8.65 16.11
N ALA A 105 26.65 9.91 15.73
CA ALA A 105 27.70 10.91 15.63
C ALA A 105 28.08 11.51 17.01
N ALA A 106 28.45 10.65 17.96
CA ALA A 106 28.86 11.02 19.30
C ALA A 106 29.94 10.06 19.85
N PRO A 107 30.73 10.47 20.87
CA PRO A 107 31.58 9.57 21.62
C PRO A 107 30.76 8.50 22.36
N LEU A 108 31.30 7.28 22.50
CA LEU A 108 30.60 6.17 23.15
C LEU A 108 30.06 6.50 24.55
N ALA A 109 30.79 7.30 25.33
CA ALA A 109 30.40 7.68 26.69
C ALA A 109 29.17 8.61 26.77
N GLU A 110 28.77 9.22 25.65
CA GLU A 110 27.64 10.14 25.54
C GLU A 110 26.41 9.48 24.91
N ILE A 111 26.53 8.23 24.46
CA ILE A 111 25.43 7.49 23.84
C ILE A 111 24.56 6.85 24.94
N PRO A 112 23.23 6.99 24.88
CA PRO A 112 22.32 6.28 25.77
C PRO A 112 22.56 4.76 25.76
N ALA A 113 22.28 4.09 26.88
CA ALA A 113 22.35 2.64 26.96
C ALA A 113 21.52 2.00 25.83
N ARG A 114 22.08 1.02 25.12
CA ARG A 114 21.36 0.40 24.01
C ARG A 114 20.29 -0.55 24.55
N PRO A 115 19.22 -0.75 23.78
CA PRO A 115 18.21 -1.73 24.11
C PRO A 115 18.78 -3.15 23.98
N GLY A 116 18.08 -4.13 24.58
CA GLY A 116 18.39 -5.54 24.40
C GLY A 116 18.23 -5.96 22.94
N TRP A 117 18.80 -7.11 22.59
CA TRP A 117 18.84 -7.60 21.22
C TRP A 117 17.46 -7.75 20.57
N ARG A 118 16.44 -8.14 21.35
CA ARG A 118 15.06 -8.32 20.86
C ARG A 118 14.13 -7.14 21.11
N ASP A 119 14.64 -6.10 21.77
CA ASP A 119 13.83 -4.95 22.15
C ASP A 119 13.63 -4.02 20.96
N ASP A 120 12.62 -3.16 21.03
CA ASP A 120 12.41 -2.12 20.01
C ASP A 120 13.53 -1.08 20.08
N TRP A 121 14.33 -0.97 19.01
CA TRP A 121 15.42 0.01 18.89
C TRP A 121 14.93 1.43 18.59
N SER A 122 13.67 1.60 18.17
CA SER A 122 13.12 2.90 17.73
C SER A 122 13.23 4.01 18.78
N PRO A 123 12.96 3.78 20.09
CA PRO A 123 13.17 4.80 21.11
C PRO A 123 14.63 5.24 21.24
N TRP A 124 15.56 4.27 21.24
CA TRP A 124 16.98 4.53 21.34
C TRP A 124 17.50 5.28 20.11
N VAL A 125 17.07 4.91 18.90
CA VAL A 125 17.43 5.61 17.65
C VAL A 125 17.08 7.09 17.75
N ARG A 126 15.90 7.43 18.27
CA ARG A 126 15.48 8.83 18.46
C ARG A 126 16.30 9.53 19.54
N GLU A 127 16.52 8.87 20.68
CA GLU A 127 17.25 9.46 21.82
C GLU A 127 18.73 9.70 21.48
N ALA A 128 19.37 8.73 20.83
CA ALA A 128 20.76 8.79 20.41
C ALA A 128 20.99 9.63 19.15
N ASN A 129 19.93 10.10 18.48
CA ASN A 129 20.00 10.70 17.14
C ASN A 129 20.74 9.81 16.13
N ALA A 130 20.47 8.51 16.19
CA ALA A 130 21.13 7.52 15.36
C ALA A 130 20.64 7.61 13.91
N VAL A 131 21.54 7.47 12.95
CA VAL A 131 21.23 7.50 11.52
C VAL A 131 21.33 6.08 10.96
N PRO A 132 20.34 5.60 10.17
CA PRO A 132 20.43 4.31 9.50
C PRO A 132 21.76 4.14 8.78
N ALA A 133 22.44 3.03 9.01
CA ALA A 133 23.75 2.78 8.46
C ALA A 133 23.66 1.91 7.21
N SER A 134 24.54 2.17 6.25
CA SER A 134 24.78 1.39 5.02
C SER A 134 23.61 1.32 4.04
N ARG A 135 22.38 0.99 4.48
CA ARG A 135 21.19 0.85 3.65
C ARG A 135 19.95 1.43 4.33
N LEU A 136 19.07 1.98 3.51
CA LEU A 136 17.73 2.37 3.92
C LEU A 136 16.75 2.01 2.79
N GLY A 137 15.77 1.16 3.13
CA GLY A 137 14.64 0.84 2.27
C GLY A 137 13.55 1.91 2.37
N VAL A 138 12.92 2.20 1.24
CA VAL A 138 11.74 3.04 1.15
C VAL A 138 10.71 2.29 0.33
N SER A 139 9.66 1.81 0.99
CA SER A 139 8.50 1.27 0.31
C SER A 139 7.47 2.36 0.07
N PHE A 140 6.88 2.38 -1.12
CA PHE A 140 5.79 3.28 -1.43
C PHE A 140 4.73 2.61 -2.28
N THR A 141 3.47 2.87 -1.94
CA THR A 141 2.29 2.36 -2.65
C THR A 141 1.65 3.51 -3.41
N VAL A 142 1.45 3.31 -4.71
CA VAL A 142 0.79 4.25 -5.61
C VAL A 142 -0.59 3.71 -5.98
N GLN A 143 -1.63 4.51 -5.77
CA GLN A 143 -3.02 4.12 -6.08
C GLN A 143 -3.74 5.25 -6.80
N GLY A 144 -4.44 4.95 -7.89
CA GLY A 144 -5.26 5.93 -8.60
C GLY A 144 -6.41 6.44 -7.73
N VAL A 145 -6.78 7.72 -7.87
CA VAL A 145 -7.93 8.29 -7.13
C VAL A 145 -9.27 8.10 -7.85
N SER A 146 -9.24 7.52 -9.05
CA SER A 146 -10.43 7.27 -9.87
C SER A 146 -10.23 6.03 -10.76
N GLU A 147 -11.26 5.66 -11.52
CA GLU A 147 -11.20 4.60 -12.53
C GLU A 147 -10.30 4.97 -13.73
N ALA A 148 -9.87 6.23 -13.84
CA ALA A 148 -8.95 6.63 -14.90
C ALA A 148 -7.58 5.98 -14.67
N GLN A 149 -7.07 5.33 -15.73
CA GLN A 149 -5.76 4.70 -15.68
C GLN A 149 -4.66 5.75 -15.53
N VAL A 150 -3.75 5.50 -14.59
CA VAL A 150 -2.48 6.21 -14.47
C VAL A 150 -1.38 5.25 -14.92
N THR A 151 -0.52 5.71 -15.81
CA THR A 151 0.68 4.97 -16.23
C THR A 151 1.88 5.58 -15.53
N LEU A 152 2.58 4.78 -14.74
CA LEU A 152 3.89 5.12 -14.19
C LEU A 152 4.93 4.74 -15.24
N THR A 153 5.83 5.66 -15.58
CA THR A 153 6.67 5.54 -16.79
C THR A 153 8.14 5.40 -16.50
N ASP A 154 8.65 5.94 -15.39
CA ASP A 154 10.05 5.84 -14.99
C ASP A 154 10.21 6.09 -13.49
N LEU A 155 11.31 5.58 -12.92
CA LEU A 155 11.68 5.74 -11.52
C LEU A 155 13.16 6.07 -11.41
N ARG A 156 13.50 7.09 -10.63
CA ARG A 156 14.88 7.55 -10.47
C ARG A 156 15.16 7.90 -9.02
N VAL A 157 16.40 7.69 -8.59
CA VAL A 157 16.90 8.19 -7.30
C VAL A 157 17.70 9.46 -7.52
N ARG A 158 17.47 10.47 -6.67
CA ARG A 158 18.23 11.72 -6.65
C ARG A 158 18.85 11.93 -5.28
N VAL A 159 20.15 12.18 -5.26
CA VAL A 159 20.85 12.61 -4.05
C VAL A 159 20.70 14.12 -3.91
N ALA A 160 20.07 14.56 -2.83
CA ALA A 160 19.89 15.96 -2.47
C ALA A 160 21.15 16.55 -1.81
N ALA A 161 21.86 15.77 -0.99
CA ALA A 161 23.13 16.17 -0.40
C ALA A 161 24.05 14.97 -0.18
N ARG A 162 25.36 15.17 -0.38
CA ARG A 162 26.43 14.23 -0.01
C ARG A 162 27.38 14.89 0.97
N ARG A 163 27.55 14.30 2.14
CA ARG A 163 28.54 14.68 3.16
C ARG A 163 29.43 13.47 3.45
N PRO A 164 30.65 13.62 3.99
CA PRO A 164 31.42 12.46 4.43
C PRO A 164 30.62 11.62 5.43
N ALA A 165 30.76 10.29 5.37
CA ALA A 165 30.14 9.37 6.33
C ALA A 165 30.36 9.83 7.78
N LEU A 166 29.33 9.65 8.60
CA LEU A 166 29.38 10.09 10.00
C LEU A 166 30.53 9.42 10.75
N ARG A 167 31.18 10.23 11.59
CA ARG A 167 32.20 9.75 12.52
C ARG A 167 31.55 9.49 13.87
N GLY A 168 31.80 8.33 14.44
CA GLY A 168 31.18 7.96 15.71
C GLY A 168 31.19 6.47 15.97
N VAL A 169 30.12 6.03 16.63
CA VAL A 169 29.88 4.63 16.98
C VAL A 169 28.90 4.03 15.97
N PHE A 170 29.31 2.92 15.36
CA PHE A 170 28.41 2.03 14.65
C PHE A 170 27.81 1.04 15.65
N ALA A 171 26.49 0.97 15.74
CA ALA A 171 25.76 0.13 16.69
C ALA A 171 24.78 -0.78 15.94
N VAL A 172 24.82 -2.08 16.24
CA VAL A 172 23.99 -3.08 15.55
C VAL A 172 23.55 -4.19 16.52
N PRO A 173 22.27 -4.59 16.53
CA PRO A 173 21.84 -5.85 17.13
C PRO A 173 22.37 -7.04 16.31
N GLY A 174 22.74 -8.12 16.97
CA GLY A 174 23.18 -9.33 16.24
C GLY A 174 22.09 -10.01 15.40
N GLY A 175 22.47 -10.83 14.42
CA GLY A 175 21.57 -11.79 13.78
C GLY A 175 20.62 -11.23 12.71
N GLY A 176 20.88 -11.58 11.44
CA GLY A 176 20.04 -11.28 10.28
C GLY A 176 18.84 -12.22 10.15
N GLY A 177 17.67 -11.66 9.89
CA GLY A 177 16.51 -12.40 9.40
C GLY A 177 16.38 -12.24 7.88
N PRO A 178 15.87 -13.23 7.14
CA PRO A 178 15.61 -13.06 5.72
C PRO A 178 14.48 -12.05 5.50
N SER A 179 14.73 -11.01 4.71
CA SER A 179 13.74 -10.03 4.26
C SER A 179 13.35 -10.31 2.81
N ALA A 180 12.06 -10.17 2.51
CA ALA A 180 11.43 -10.73 1.33
C ALA A 180 10.60 -9.69 0.59
N TYR A 181 11.18 -8.97 -0.39
CA TYR A 181 10.47 -7.98 -1.19
C TYR A 181 10.98 -7.94 -2.64
N ARG A 182 10.24 -7.27 -3.55
CA ARG A 182 10.78 -6.79 -4.83
C ARG A 182 11.46 -5.46 -4.59
N TRP A 183 12.78 -5.37 -4.78
CA TRP A 183 13.48 -4.10 -4.64
C TRP A 183 14.37 -3.77 -5.83
N VAL A 184 14.66 -2.48 -5.94
CA VAL A 184 15.79 -1.96 -6.71
C VAL A 184 16.79 -1.33 -5.74
N ASP A 185 18.07 -1.59 -5.98
CA ASP A 185 19.17 -1.01 -5.24
C ASP A 185 19.66 0.25 -5.95
N ALA A 186 19.96 1.29 -5.17
CA ALA A 186 20.55 2.53 -5.63
C ALA A 186 21.85 2.80 -4.88
N ASP A 187 22.99 2.74 -5.58
CA ASP A 187 24.25 3.17 -5.01
C ASP A 187 24.29 4.72 -4.94
N LEU A 188 24.20 5.25 -3.72
CA LEU A 188 24.19 6.68 -3.47
C LEU A 188 25.59 7.31 -3.55
N ASP A 189 26.63 6.48 -3.55
CA ASP A 189 28.02 6.92 -3.78
C ASP A 189 28.29 7.18 -5.27
N GLU A 190 27.45 6.67 -6.19
CA GLU A 190 27.50 6.99 -7.62
C GLU A 190 26.75 8.27 -7.97
N ASP A 191 27.16 8.96 -9.04
CA ASP A 191 26.53 10.20 -9.51
C ASP A 191 26.32 10.23 -11.05
N PRO A 192 25.06 10.16 -11.54
CA PRO A 192 23.82 9.93 -10.77
C PRO A 192 23.74 8.48 -10.24
N PRO A 193 22.99 8.22 -9.15
CA PRO A 193 22.69 6.86 -8.74
C PRO A 193 21.98 6.08 -9.83
N VAL A 194 22.45 4.86 -10.10
CA VAL A 194 21.81 3.94 -11.05
C VAL A 194 20.99 2.92 -10.28
N LEU A 195 19.75 2.69 -10.73
CA LEU A 195 18.92 1.64 -10.18
C LEU A 195 19.32 0.29 -10.76
N HIS A 196 19.70 -0.63 -9.89
CA HIS A 196 19.96 -2.01 -10.23
C HIS A 196 18.84 -2.89 -9.70
N ALA A 197 18.45 -3.90 -10.47
CA ALA A 197 17.55 -4.94 -9.97
C ALA A 197 18.21 -5.65 -8.79
N GLY A 198 17.54 -5.68 -7.65
CA GLY A 198 18.02 -6.43 -6.49
C GLY A 198 18.09 -7.93 -6.77
N MET A 199 19.15 -8.60 -6.32
CA MET A 199 19.25 -10.05 -6.35
C MET A 199 18.83 -10.64 -5.00
N PHE A 200 17.94 -11.63 -5.02
CA PHE A 200 17.70 -12.52 -3.88
C PHE A 200 18.98 -13.30 -3.60
N THR A 201 19.52 -13.21 -2.37
CA THR A 201 20.68 -14.03 -2.00
C THR A 201 20.30 -15.17 -1.05
N GLU A 202 19.23 -15.08 -0.24
CA GLU A 202 18.73 -16.22 0.55
C GLU A 202 17.21 -16.17 0.77
N GLY A 203 16.56 -17.34 0.92
CA GLY A 203 15.12 -17.43 1.20
C GLY A 203 14.20 -17.55 -0.02
N GLU A 204 14.70 -18.01 -1.18
CA GLU A 204 13.93 -18.12 -2.44
C GLU A 204 12.55 -18.83 -2.29
N GLY A 205 12.39 -19.68 -1.26
CA GLY A 205 11.14 -20.39 -0.95
C GLY A 205 10.12 -19.64 -0.09
N SER A 206 10.46 -18.53 0.59
CA SER A 206 9.55 -17.80 1.49
C SER A 206 8.85 -16.61 0.83
N VAL A 207 9.39 -16.10 -0.29
CA VAL A 207 8.83 -14.94 -1.01
C VAL A 207 7.95 -15.42 -2.18
N PRO A 208 6.67 -15.01 -2.26
CA PRO A 208 5.81 -15.36 -3.39
C PRO A 208 6.49 -15.00 -4.74
N ALA A 209 6.40 -15.88 -5.75
CA ALA A 209 7.06 -15.65 -7.05
C ALA A 209 6.62 -14.35 -7.76
N HIS A 210 5.39 -13.90 -7.47
CA HIS A 210 4.86 -12.61 -7.91
C HIS A 210 5.35 -11.43 -7.06
N GLU A 211 6.30 -11.64 -6.17
CA GLU A 211 7.06 -10.64 -5.41
C GLU A 211 8.57 -10.83 -5.64
N ARG A 212 8.96 -11.62 -6.66
CA ARG A 212 10.36 -11.87 -7.04
C ARG A 212 10.75 -11.36 -8.43
N ARG A 213 10.00 -10.41 -9.00
CA ARG A 213 10.27 -9.89 -10.36
C ARG A 213 10.87 -8.51 -10.26
N GLU A 214 11.86 -8.28 -11.12
CA GLU A 214 12.48 -6.99 -11.35
C GLU A 214 11.45 -5.89 -11.66
N ILE A 215 11.73 -4.67 -11.17
CA ILE A 215 10.93 -3.49 -11.49
C ILE A 215 11.20 -3.11 -12.95
N ARG A 216 10.18 -3.21 -13.80
CA ARG A 216 10.26 -2.91 -15.25
C ARG A 216 9.10 -2.02 -15.67
N PHE A 217 9.39 -0.73 -15.86
CA PHE A 217 8.42 0.23 -16.34
C PHE A 217 7.99 -0.04 -17.80
N PRO A 218 6.74 0.30 -18.18
CA PRO A 218 5.75 1.03 -17.39
C PRO A 218 4.87 0.15 -16.48
N TYR A 219 4.34 0.76 -15.41
CA TYR A 219 3.31 0.18 -14.53
C TYR A 219 1.98 0.91 -14.68
N ARG A 220 0.88 0.25 -14.35
CA ARG A 220 -0.46 0.84 -14.39
C ARG A 220 -1.07 0.77 -13.00
N VAL A 221 -1.68 1.87 -12.58
CA VAL A 221 -2.46 1.93 -11.34
C VAL A 221 -3.83 2.52 -11.60
N SER A 222 -4.79 2.13 -10.77
CA SER A 222 -6.17 2.61 -10.77
C SER A 222 -6.69 2.67 -9.33
N LEU A 223 -7.97 2.99 -9.16
CA LEU A 223 -8.63 2.90 -7.85
C LEU A 223 -8.63 1.48 -7.26
N THR A 224 -8.67 0.45 -8.11
CA THR A 224 -8.78 -0.96 -7.71
C THR A 224 -7.48 -1.76 -7.90
N ASP A 225 -6.46 -1.14 -8.49
CA ASP A 225 -5.18 -1.76 -8.80
C ASP A 225 -4.05 -0.84 -8.33
N ALA A 226 -3.54 -1.09 -7.13
CA ALA A 226 -2.46 -0.32 -6.52
C ALA A 226 -1.13 -1.06 -6.69
N GLU A 227 -0.05 -0.30 -6.92
CA GLU A 227 1.29 -0.87 -7.09
C GLU A 227 2.20 -0.43 -5.94
N THR A 228 2.95 -1.37 -5.38
CA THR A 228 3.91 -1.11 -4.30
C THR A 228 5.33 -1.40 -4.78
N PHE A 229 6.23 -0.45 -4.52
CA PHE A 229 7.65 -0.53 -4.88
C PHE A 229 8.49 -0.44 -3.60
N LEU A 230 9.65 -1.08 -3.59
CA LEU A 230 10.70 -0.88 -2.59
C LEU A 230 11.98 -0.41 -3.30
N VAL A 231 12.52 0.72 -2.85
CA VAL A 231 13.82 1.25 -3.29
C VAL A 231 14.77 1.22 -2.10
N VAL A 232 15.91 0.57 -2.26
CA VAL A 232 16.95 0.51 -1.24
C VAL A 232 18.08 1.45 -1.64
N GLY A 233 18.23 2.55 -0.92
CA GLY A 233 19.39 3.42 -1.06
C GLY A 233 20.54 2.89 -0.20
N HIS A 234 21.69 2.62 -0.80
CA HIS A 234 22.87 2.14 -0.07
C HIS A 234 24.10 3.03 -0.30
N THR A 235 25.00 3.07 0.68
CA THR A 235 26.25 3.84 0.64
C THR A 235 27.28 3.24 1.58
N GLU A 236 28.55 3.35 1.22
CA GLU A 236 29.65 3.04 2.13
C GLU A 236 30.32 4.30 2.68
N ARG A 237 30.25 5.43 1.95
CA ARG A 237 31.16 6.57 2.15
C ARG A 237 30.51 7.91 2.45
N CYS A 238 29.22 8.09 2.17
CA CYS A 238 28.54 9.35 2.43
C CYS A 238 27.56 9.27 3.61
N ASP A 239 27.34 10.40 4.27
CA ASP A 239 26.06 10.72 4.90
C ASP A 239 25.21 11.41 3.82
N CYS A 240 24.32 10.63 3.24
CA CYS A 240 23.55 10.98 2.05
C CYS A 240 22.11 11.31 2.40
N GLU A 241 21.63 12.41 1.83
CA GLU A 241 20.22 12.77 1.78
C GLU A 241 19.71 12.53 0.37
N TRP A 242 18.62 11.79 0.21
CA TRP A 242 18.13 11.33 -1.09
C TRP A 242 16.61 11.27 -1.18
N ARG A 243 16.09 11.23 -2.40
CA ARG A 243 14.66 11.16 -2.72
C ARG A 243 14.44 10.31 -3.96
N VAL A 244 13.20 9.87 -4.14
CA VAL A 244 12.79 9.11 -5.31
C VAL A 244 11.94 10.02 -6.20
N GLU A 245 12.19 10.00 -7.50
CA GLU A 245 11.41 10.70 -8.52
C GLU A 245 10.65 9.66 -9.35
N LEU A 246 9.33 9.80 -9.43
CA LEU A 246 8.45 8.91 -10.19
C LEU A 246 7.79 9.69 -11.32
N ASP A 247 8.02 9.27 -12.56
CA ASP A 247 7.36 9.84 -13.73
C ASP A 247 6.03 9.16 -13.98
N TRP A 248 5.04 9.95 -14.38
CA TRP A 248 3.69 9.49 -14.59
C TRP A 248 3.04 10.17 -15.80
N ALA A 249 2.04 9.48 -16.35
CA ALA A 249 1.14 9.97 -17.38
C ALA A 249 -0.30 9.55 -17.06
N SER A 250 -1.25 10.48 -17.15
CA SER A 250 -2.67 10.18 -17.01
C SER A 250 -3.52 11.23 -17.73
N GLN A 251 -4.52 10.79 -18.50
CA GLN A 251 -5.51 11.67 -19.14
C GLN A 251 -4.89 12.86 -19.92
N GLY A 252 -3.78 12.63 -20.63
CA GLY A 252 -3.08 13.66 -21.41
C GLY A 252 -2.16 14.59 -20.59
N ARG A 253 -2.08 14.41 -19.28
CA ARG A 253 -1.10 15.06 -18.39
C ARG A 253 0.10 14.13 -18.19
N THR A 254 1.28 14.72 -18.07
CA THR A 254 2.51 14.05 -17.65
C THR A 254 3.18 14.85 -16.56
N GLY A 255 3.90 14.20 -15.66
CA GLY A 255 4.66 14.90 -14.63
C GLY A 255 5.61 13.98 -13.90
N THR A 256 6.33 14.57 -12.96
CA THR A 256 7.20 13.88 -12.01
C THR A 256 6.73 14.23 -10.61
N VAL A 257 6.57 13.21 -9.76
CA VAL A 257 6.32 13.40 -8.33
C VAL A 257 7.58 13.04 -7.56
N THR A 258 7.90 13.83 -6.55
CA THR A 258 8.96 13.51 -5.58
C THR A 258 8.35 12.71 -4.44
N ILE A 259 8.99 11.59 -4.12
CA ILE A 259 8.68 10.72 -2.99
C ILE A 259 9.80 10.91 -1.97
N ASP A 260 9.42 11.37 -0.79
CA ASP A 260 10.28 11.75 0.32
C ASP A 260 9.60 11.48 1.68
N ASP A 261 10.28 11.76 2.79
CA ASP A 261 9.71 11.67 4.14
C ASP A 261 9.01 12.98 4.52
N ALA A 262 7.75 13.12 4.07
CA ALA A 262 6.89 14.26 4.41
C ALA A 262 7.54 15.63 4.14
N GLY A 263 8.16 15.79 2.96
CA GLY A 263 8.86 16.99 2.53
C GLY A 263 10.35 17.04 2.88
N ARG A 264 10.90 16.00 3.50
CA ARG A 264 12.34 15.87 3.81
C ARG A 264 12.96 14.71 3.04
N PRO A 265 14.17 14.86 2.48
CA PRO A 265 14.91 13.73 1.94
C PRO A 265 15.10 12.62 2.97
N PHE A 266 15.09 11.37 2.50
CA PHE A 266 15.55 10.23 3.29
C PHE A 266 17.04 10.37 3.59
N ARG A 267 17.49 9.89 4.75
CA ARG A 267 18.88 10.00 5.18
C ARG A 267 19.46 8.65 5.58
N VAL A 268 20.63 8.34 5.04
CA VAL A 268 21.42 7.13 5.34
C VAL A 268 22.89 7.52 5.38
N THR A 269 23.68 6.90 6.27
CA THR A 269 25.13 7.11 6.32
C THR A 269 25.89 5.81 6.11
N GLY A 270 27.00 5.89 5.39
CA GLY A 270 27.99 4.83 5.35
C GLY A 270 28.70 4.67 6.69
N ILE A 271 29.37 3.53 6.85
CA ILE A 271 30.13 3.19 8.06
C ILE A 271 31.63 3.49 7.94
N ALA A 272 32.12 3.94 6.77
CA ALA A 272 33.54 4.23 6.56
C ALA A 272 34.10 5.33 7.49
N GLY A 273 33.24 6.18 8.06
CA GLY A 273 33.62 7.20 9.04
C GLY A 273 33.61 6.73 10.50
N ALA A 274 32.95 5.60 10.80
CA ALA A 274 32.85 5.07 12.16
C ALA A 274 34.20 4.58 12.66
N HIS A 275 34.46 4.78 13.96
CA HIS A 275 35.74 4.41 14.60
C HIS A 275 35.58 3.44 15.76
N THR A 276 34.34 3.17 16.16
CA THR A 276 34.00 2.18 17.18
C THR A 276 32.85 1.34 16.65
N ASP A 277 33.02 0.03 16.67
CA ASP A 277 31.95 -0.92 16.39
C ASP A 277 31.41 -1.42 17.71
N CYS A 278 30.09 -1.40 17.85
CA CYS A 278 29.39 -1.91 19.01
C CYS A 278 28.28 -2.87 18.60
N PHE A 279 28.23 -3.99 19.29
CA PHE A 279 27.33 -5.08 19.02
C PHE A 279 26.54 -5.41 20.28
N THR A 280 25.23 -5.61 20.13
CA THR A 280 24.38 -6.18 21.19
C THR A 280 24.13 -7.65 20.89
N SER A 281 24.67 -8.54 21.73
CA SER A 281 24.53 -9.99 21.56
C SER A 281 23.13 -10.50 21.92
N PRO A 282 22.74 -11.70 21.47
CA PRO A 282 21.47 -12.32 21.86
C PRO A 282 21.27 -12.52 23.37
N GLU A 283 22.35 -12.49 24.14
CA GLU A 283 22.37 -12.52 25.62
C GLU A 283 22.32 -11.11 26.24
N ASP A 284 22.02 -10.08 25.44
CA ASP A 284 21.98 -8.66 25.80
C ASP A 284 23.32 -8.12 26.33
N ILE A 285 24.43 -8.70 25.85
CA ILE A 285 25.78 -8.23 26.17
C ILE A 285 26.21 -7.20 25.14
N GLU A 286 26.55 -6.01 25.61
CA GLU A 286 27.14 -4.96 24.78
C GLU A 286 28.65 -5.15 24.64
N GLU A 287 29.12 -5.36 23.42
CA GLU A 287 30.53 -5.46 23.09
C GLU A 287 30.93 -4.32 22.15
N CYS A 288 31.81 -3.44 22.63
CA CYS A 288 32.36 -2.34 21.84
C CYS A 288 33.85 -2.52 21.61
N ARG A 289 34.31 -2.30 20.38
CA ARG A 289 35.72 -2.35 20.00
C ARG A 289 36.08 -1.21 19.03
N PRO A 290 37.34 -0.74 19.06
CA PRO A 290 37.85 0.13 18.00
C PRO A 290 37.74 -0.57 16.63
N ARG A 291 37.42 0.20 15.59
CA ARG A 291 37.34 -0.25 14.21
C ARG A 291 38.68 -0.12 13.49
#